data_AF-A0A286SBS2-F1
#
_entry.id   AF-A0A286SBS2-F1
#
_cell.length_a   1.000
_cell.length_b   1.000
_cell.length_c   1.000
_cell.angle_alpha   90.00
_cell.angle_beta   90.00
_cell.angle_gamma   90.00
#
_symmetry.space_group_name_H-M   'P 1'
#
loop_
_entity.id
_entity.type
_entity.pdbx_description
1 polymer ?
#
loop_
_entity_poly.entity_id
_entity_poly.type
_entity_poly.pdbx_seq_one_letter_code
_entity_poly.pdbx_strand_id
1 'polypeptide(L)'
;HLTGDIHAISAATNLLAAQIDTRIFHEKTQPTKSLYNRLLKTVDNKQVFSDIQLRRLVKLGINKTDPSTLSDDEIERFARLDIDESSITWQRVVDVNDRFLRQITVGQGPLEKGFSRECQFGISVSSEIMAVLALATSLSDMRERFGRMVVAA
;
A
#
# COMPACT_ATOMS: atom_id res chain seq x y z
N HIS A 1 11.53 19.02 -17.83
CA HIS A 1 10.30 18.26 -17.50
C HIS A 1 9.17 19.18 -17.05
N LEU A 2 8.85 20.26 -17.78
CA LEU A 2 7.90 21.31 -17.31
C LEU A 2 8.17 21.65 -15.82
N THR A 3 7.20 21.42 -14.94
CA THR A 3 7.27 21.63 -13.49
C THR A 3 7.54 20.35 -12.68
N GLY A 4 7.64 19.19 -13.33
CA GLY A 4 7.89 17.90 -12.68
C GLY A 4 6.65 17.13 -12.22
N ASP A 5 5.44 17.58 -12.57
CA ASP A 5 4.18 16.98 -12.10
C ASP A 5 4.06 15.49 -12.47
N ILE A 6 4.41 15.12 -13.70
CA ILE A 6 4.40 13.72 -14.15
C ILE A 6 5.41 12.88 -13.36
N HIS A 7 6.55 13.46 -12.95
CA HIS A 7 7.52 12.77 -12.10
C HIS A 7 6.97 12.50 -10.71
N ALA A 8 6.30 13.48 -10.12
CA ALA A 8 5.65 13.31 -8.82
C ALA A 8 4.57 12.22 -8.86
N ILE A 9 3.76 12.18 -9.93
CA ILE A 9 2.75 11.14 -10.14
C ILE A 9 3.39 9.76 -10.32
N SER A 10 4.46 9.69 -11.13
CA SER A 10 5.19 8.45 -11.36
C SER A 10 5.78 7.90 -10.07
N ALA A 11 6.41 8.77 -9.27
CA ALA A 11 6.97 8.43 -7.98
C ALA A 11 5.90 7.95 -7.00
N ALA A 12 4.77 8.66 -6.88
CA ALA A 12 3.67 8.26 -6.00
C ALA A 12 3.05 6.92 -6.40
N THR A 13 2.83 6.71 -7.70
CA THR A 13 2.24 5.47 -8.23
C THR A 13 3.13 4.27 -7.97
N ASN A 14 4.43 4.42 -8.26
CA ASN A 14 5.40 3.36 -8.06
C ASN A 14 5.72 3.11 -6.59
N LEU A 15 5.63 4.13 -5.72
CA LEU A 15 5.74 3.97 -4.28
C LEU A 15 4.63 3.07 -3.74
N LEU A 16 3.38 3.29 -4.16
CA LEU A 16 2.27 2.42 -3.75
C LEU A 16 2.45 0.98 -4.26
N ALA A 17 2.89 0.80 -5.51
CA ALA A 17 3.21 -0.53 -6.04
C ALA A 17 4.31 -1.23 -5.22
N ALA A 18 5.37 -0.50 -4.85
CA ALA A 18 6.44 -1.02 -4.01
C ALA A 18 5.95 -1.38 -2.59
N GLN A 19 5.05 -0.57 -2.02
CA GLN A 19 4.45 -0.82 -0.71
C GLN A 19 3.59 -2.09 -0.72
N ILE A 20 2.82 -2.35 -1.77
CA ILE A 20 2.03 -3.58 -1.93
C ILE A 20 2.94 -4.81 -1.91
N ASP A 21 3.99 -4.83 -2.73
CA ASP A 21 4.91 -5.96 -2.82
C ASP A 21 5.67 -6.17 -1.50
N THR A 22 6.16 -5.08 -0.91
CA THR A 22 6.84 -5.10 0.40
C THR A 22 5.91 -5.64 1.49
N ARG A 23 4.64 -5.25 1.45
CA ARG A 23 3.63 -5.68 2.41
C ARG A 23 3.39 -7.18 2.32
N ILE A 24 3.15 -7.69 1.12
CA ILE A 24 2.95 -9.12 0.86
C ILE A 24 4.17 -9.93 1.32
N PHE A 25 5.37 -9.48 0.94
CA PHE A 25 6.62 -10.14 1.33
C PHE A 25 6.77 -10.23 2.86
N HIS A 26 6.55 -9.14 3.58
CA HIS A 26 6.68 -9.13 5.04
C HIS A 26 5.58 -9.92 5.75
N GLU A 27 4.35 -9.94 5.22
CA GLU A 27 3.29 -10.79 5.77
C GLU A 27 3.65 -12.27 5.66
N LYS A 28 4.21 -12.71 4.53
CA LYS A 28 4.59 -14.12 4.35
C LYS A 28 5.82 -14.55 5.12
N THR A 29 6.74 -13.62 5.39
CA THR A 29 8.06 -13.95 5.97
C THR A 29 8.17 -13.68 7.47
N GLN A 30 7.20 -13.00 8.08
CA GLN A 30 7.30 -12.54 9.46
C GLN A 30 6.13 -12.98 10.35
N PRO A 31 6.38 -13.25 11.64
CA PRO A 31 5.32 -13.53 12.59
C PRO A 31 4.39 -12.33 12.79
N THR A 32 3.09 -12.60 12.97
CA THR A 32 2.03 -11.60 13.16
C THR A 32 2.37 -10.61 14.29
N LYS A 33 2.86 -11.11 15.43
CA LYS A 33 3.26 -10.26 16.58
C LYS A 33 4.37 -9.26 16.22
N SER A 34 5.32 -9.67 15.38
CA SER A 34 6.40 -8.78 14.92
C SER A 34 5.88 -7.68 14.00
N LEU A 35 4.97 -8.02 13.09
CA LEU A 35 4.30 -7.04 12.22
C LEU A 35 3.49 -6.05 13.04
N TYR A 36 2.68 -6.53 13.96
CA TYR A 36 1.87 -5.71 14.85
C TYR A 36 2.71 -4.71 15.65
N ASN A 37 3.77 -5.18 16.30
CA ASN A 37 4.63 -4.31 17.10
C ASN A 37 5.30 -3.19 16.28
N ARG A 38 5.61 -3.42 15.00
CA ARG A 38 6.17 -2.38 14.12
C ARG A 38 5.15 -1.35 13.65
N LEU A 39 3.86 -1.69 13.68
CA LEU A 39 2.79 -0.76 13.32
C LEU A 39 2.52 0.25 14.45
N LEU A 40 2.80 -0.11 15.70
CA LEU A 40 2.50 0.75 16.85
C LEU A 40 3.53 1.87 17.01
N LYS A 41 3.04 3.06 17.33
CA LYS A 41 3.88 4.18 17.74
C LYS A 41 4.03 4.17 19.26
N THR A 42 5.24 4.38 19.76
CA THR A 42 5.47 4.61 21.20
C THR A 42 5.48 6.10 21.48
N VAL A 43 4.61 6.55 22.38
CA VAL A 43 4.55 7.93 22.90
C VAL A 43 4.51 7.84 24.42
N ASP A 44 5.42 8.53 25.11
CA ASP A 44 5.51 8.51 26.58
C ASP A 44 5.52 7.09 27.18
N ASN A 45 6.32 6.20 26.57
CA ASN A 45 6.42 4.77 26.91
C ASN A 45 5.11 3.96 26.77
N LYS A 46 4.09 4.52 26.13
CA LYS A 46 2.83 3.83 25.81
C LYS A 46 2.70 3.63 24.31
N GLN A 47 2.26 2.44 23.92
CA GLN A 47 1.92 2.16 22.53
C GLN A 47 0.55 2.75 22.22
N VAL A 48 0.45 3.45 21.09
CA VAL A 48 -0.79 4.08 20.64
C VAL A 48 -1.05 3.81 19.16
N PHE A 49 -2.33 3.74 18.79
CA PHE A 49 -2.77 3.74 17.40
C PHE A 49 -2.83 5.17 16.86
N SER A 50 -2.48 5.32 15.57
CA SER A 50 -2.75 6.52 14.79
C SER A 50 -4.20 6.59 14.32
N ASP A 51 -4.66 7.77 13.89
CA ASP A 51 -6.02 7.97 13.36
C ASP A 51 -6.37 7.06 12.17
N ILE A 52 -5.37 6.70 11.36
CA ILE A 52 -5.55 5.77 10.22
C ILE A 52 -5.79 4.34 10.75
N GLN A 53 -5.07 3.94 11.79
CA GLN A 53 -5.19 2.63 12.39
C GLN A 53 -6.50 2.47 13.15
N LEU A 54 -6.95 3.50 13.87
CA LEU A 54 -8.27 3.53 14.50
C LEU A 54 -9.38 3.36 13.47
N ARG A 55 -9.31 4.06 12.33
CA ARG A 55 -10.26 3.88 11.21
C ARG A 55 -10.25 2.45 10.66
N ARG A 56 -9.09 1.80 10.59
CA ARG A 56 -9.00 0.38 10.19
C ARG A 56 -9.69 -0.53 11.22
N LEU A 57 -9.46 -0.33 12.52
CA LEU A 57 -10.10 -1.13 13.58
C LEU A 57 -11.63 -1.04 13.49
N VAL A 58 -12.16 0.17 13.29
CA VAL A 58 -13.60 0.39 13.07
C VAL A 58 -14.10 -0.39 11.84
N LYS A 59 -13.36 -0.36 10.72
CA LYS A 59 -13.71 -1.15 9.51
C LYS A 59 -13.72 -2.66 9.76
N LEU A 60 -12.91 -3.14 10.71
CA LEU A 60 -12.86 -4.56 11.11
C LEU A 60 -13.91 -4.93 12.17
N GLY A 61 -14.69 -3.96 12.65
CA GLY A 61 -15.66 -4.15 13.73
C GLY A 61 -15.04 -4.22 15.13
N ILE A 62 -13.82 -3.70 15.30
CA ILE A 62 -13.08 -3.71 16.58
C ILE A 62 -13.18 -2.32 17.22
N ASN A 63 -13.86 -2.22 18.35
CA ASN A 63 -14.10 -0.95 19.06
C ASN A 63 -13.07 -0.65 20.17
N LYS A 64 -11.91 -1.31 20.14
CA LYS A 64 -10.84 -1.14 21.12
C LYS A 64 -9.85 -0.08 20.64
N THR A 65 -9.42 0.81 21.55
CA THR A 65 -8.47 1.89 21.23
C THR A 65 -7.10 1.68 21.86
N ASP A 66 -6.98 0.75 22.82
CA ASP A 66 -5.72 0.42 23.48
C ASP A 66 -5.08 -0.80 22.81
N PRO A 67 -3.88 -0.67 22.21
CA PRO A 67 -3.16 -1.77 21.58
C PRO A 67 -2.95 -3.00 22.45
N SER A 68 -2.87 -2.85 23.77
CA SER A 68 -2.63 -3.95 24.71
C SER A 68 -3.86 -4.82 24.97
N THR A 69 -5.04 -4.35 24.59
CA THR A 69 -6.33 -5.00 24.90
C THR A 69 -6.87 -5.88 23.77
N LEU A 70 -6.19 -5.90 22.62
CA LEU A 70 -6.59 -6.72 21.48
C LEU A 70 -6.29 -8.20 21.76
N SER A 71 -7.21 -9.08 21.35
CA SER A 71 -6.98 -10.53 21.34
C SER A 71 -6.01 -10.92 20.22
N ASP A 72 -5.46 -12.13 20.26
CA ASP A 72 -4.57 -12.61 19.18
C ASP A 72 -5.29 -12.62 17.80
N ASP A 73 -6.58 -12.94 17.74
CA ASP A 73 -7.40 -12.87 16.51
C ASP A 73 -7.58 -11.43 16.00
N GLU A 74 -7.87 -10.48 16.91
CA GLU A 74 -7.99 -9.07 16.55
C GLU A 74 -6.66 -8.49 16.07
N ILE A 75 -5.56 -8.89 16.71
CA ILE A 75 -4.20 -8.53 16.28
C ILE A 75 -3.93 -9.07 14.88
N GLU A 76 -4.29 -10.32 14.60
CA GLU A 76 -4.09 -10.94 13.29
C GLU A 76 -4.86 -10.21 12.19
N ARG A 77 -6.17 -10.04 12.37
CA ARG A 77 -7.05 -9.32 11.41
C ARG A 77 -6.63 -7.86 11.22
N PHE A 78 -6.12 -7.21 12.26
CA PHE A 78 -5.61 -5.85 12.15
C PHE A 78 -4.27 -5.79 11.43
N ALA A 79 -3.32 -6.65 11.83
CA ALA A 79 -1.94 -6.59 11.39
C ALA A 79 -1.69 -7.22 10.02
N ARG A 80 -2.56 -8.12 9.56
CA ARG A 80 -2.51 -8.72 8.21
C ARG A 80 -3.59 -8.11 7.31
N LEU A 81 -3.19 -7.77 6.08
CA LEU A 81 -4.11 -7.39 5.01
C LEU A 81 -4.55 -8.62 4.22
N ASP A 82 -3.70 -9.65 4.16
CA ASP A 82 -3.93 -10.89 3.42
C ASP A 82 -4.35 -10.59 1.97
N ILE A 83 -3.58 -9.71 1.31
CA ILE A 83 -3.81 -9.33 -0.09
C ILE A 83 -3.71 -10.58 -0.97
N ASP A 84 -4.76 -10.87 -1.72
CA ASP A 84 -4.71 -11.84 -2.81
C ASP A 84 -3.87 -11.26 -3.96
N GLU A 85 -2.75 -11.92 -4.28
CA GLU A 85 -1.84 -11.50 -5.34
C GLU A 85 -2.48 -11.51 -6.72
N SER A 86 -3.47 -12.38 -6.93
CA SER A 86 -4.17 -12.49 -8.22
C SER A 86 -5.17 -11.36 -8.45
N SER A 87 -5.59 -10.67 -7.38
CA SER A 87 -6.53 -9.56 -7.43
C SER A 87 -5.86 -8.18 -7.49
N ILE A 88 -4.52 -8.11 -7.48
CA ILE A 88 -3.78 -6.85 -7.56
C ILE A 88 -4.04 -6.19 -8.91
N THR A 89 -4.82 -5.12 -8.89
CA THR A 89 -5.10 -4.28 -10.06
C THR A 89 -4.08 -3.15 -10.20
N TRP A 90 -3.33 -2.86 -9.15
CA TRP A 90 -2.36 -1.76 -9.13
C TRP A 90 -1.13 -2.05 -9.99
N GLN A 91 -0.91 -1.19 -10.99
CA GLN A 91 0.22 -1.29 -11.94
C GLN A 91 1.31 -0.29 -11.61
N ARG A 92 2.53 -0.57 -12.08
CA ARG A 92 3.63 0.40 -12.09
C ARG A 92 3.47 1.34 -13.29
N VAL A 93 4.22 2.43 -13.30
CA VAL A 93 4.20 3.38 -14.44
C VAL A 93 5.57 3.92 -14.79
N VAL A 94 5.72 4.31 -16.06
CA VAL A 94 6.89 5.02 -16.59
C VAL A 94 6.45 6.04 -17.64
N ASP A 95 7.13 7.19 -17.71
CA ASP A 95 6.85 8.23 -18.70
C ASP A 95 7.70 8.05 -19.97
N VAL A 96 7.63 6.85 -20.56
CA VAL A 96 8.36 6.46 -21.76
C VAL A 96 7.51 5.48 -22.57
N ASN A 97 7.61 5.55 -23.90
CA ASN A 97 7.00 4.57 -24.79
C ASN A 97 7.83 3.28 -24.83
N ASP A 98 7.66 2.42 -23.82
CA ASP A 98 8.32 1.12 -23.75
C ASP A 98 7.31 -0.03 -23.74
N ARG A 99 7.24 -0.76 -24.86
CA ARG A 99 6.29 -1.87 -25.01
C ARG A 99 6.71 -3.14 -24.27
N PHE A 100 8.00 -3.30 -23.95
CA PHE A 100 8.52 -4.51 -23.31
C PHE A 100 8.13 -4.59 -21.83
N LEU A 101 7.67 -3.48 -21.24
CA LEU A 101 7.22 -3.43 -19.86
C LEU A 101 5.72 -3.78 -19.67
N ARG A 102 5.01 -4.12 -20.75
CA ARG A 102 3.57 -4.48 -20.70
C ARG A 102 3.30 -5.78 -19.95
N GLN A 103 4.27 -6.68 -19.87
CA GLN A 103 4.21 -7.89 -19.05
C GLN A 103 5.63 -8.25 -18.64
N ILE A 104 5.90 -8.24 -17.35
CA ILE A 104 7.21 -8.56 -16.78
C ILE A 104 7.03 -9.39 -15.51
N THR A 105 8.11 -10.02 -15.06
CA THR A 105 8.18 -10.67 -13.76
C THR A 105 9.10 -9.89 -12.83
N VAL A 106 8.61 -9.54 -11.64
CA VAL A 106 9.39 -8.86 -10.58
C VAL A 106 9.78 -9.84 -9.47
N GLY A 107 10.62 -9.41 -8.53
CA GLY A 107 10.99 -10.22 -7.36
C GLY A 107 11.94 -11.40 -7.67
N GLN A 108 12.69 -11.31 -8.76
CA GLN A 108 13.65 -12.34 -9.19
C GLN A 108 14.98 -12.33 -8.39
N GLY A 109 15.15 -11.39 -7.46
CA GLY A 109 16.37 -11.28 -6.67
C GLY A 109 16.45 -12.39 -5.59
N PRO A 110 17.67 -12.70 -5.11
CA PRO A 110 17.88 -13.75 -4.13
C PRO A 110 17.27 -13.43 -2.76
N LEU A 111 17.12 -12.14 -2.42
CA LEU A 111 16.58 -11.70 -1.13
C LEU A 111 15.05 -11.77 -1.08
N GLU A 112 14.43 -11.75 -2.26
CA GLU A 112 12.99 -11.86 -2.44
C GLU A 112 12.52 -13.32 -2.34
N LYS A 113 13.42 -14.29 -2.08
CA LYS A 113 13.10 -15.66 -1.62
C LYS A 113 11.97 -16.39 -2.38
N GLY A 114 11.96 -16.31 -3.71
CA GLY A 114 10.93 -16.96 -4.52
C GLY A 114 9.58 -16.22 -4.54
N PHE A 115 9.51 -15.01 -4.01
CA PHE A 115 8.38 -14.10 -4.15
C PHE A 115 8.50 -13.33 -5.46
N SER A 116 8.24 -14.03 -6.55
CA SER A 116 8.07 -13.43 -7.86
C SER A 116 6.62 -13.37 -8.27
N ARG A 117 6.24 -12.30 -8.97
CA ARG A 117 4.92 -12.20 -9.59
C ARG A 117 5.00 -11.51 -10.94
N GLU A 118 4.03 -11.76 -11.78
CA GLU A 118 3.82 -10.98 -12.98
C GLU A 118 3.25 -9.60 -12.64
N CYS A 119 3.72 -8.57 -13.35
CA CYS A 119 3.15 -7.24 -13.29
C CYS A 119 3.31 -6.50 -14.62
N GLN A 120 2.77 -5.29 -14.68
CA GLN A 120 2.76 -4.48 -15.90
C GLN A 120 3.14 -3.02 -15.56
N PHE A 121 3.69 -2.32 -16.55
CA PHE A 121 3.82 -0.87 -16.52
C PHE A 121 2.83 -0.21 -17.47
N GLY A 122 2.12 0.80 -16.98
CA GLY A 122 1.39 1.78 -17.78
C GLY A 122 2.25 3.01 -18.11
N ILE A 123 1.74 3.86 -19.00
CA ILE A 123 2.31 5.21 -19.17
C ILE A 123 1.90 6.07 -17.97
N SER A 124 2.77 6.93 -17.44
CA SER A 124 2.48 7.68 -16.20
C SER A 124 1.18 8.47 -16.20
N VAL A 125 0.76 8.99 -17.35
CA VAL A 125 -0.51 9.72 -17.49
C VAL A 125 -1.76 8.83 -17.37
N SER A 126 -1.63 7.50 -17.47
CA SER A 126 -2.75 6.56 -17.27
C SER A 126 -2.96 6.17 -15.80
N SER A 127 -2.15 6.68 -14.87
CA SER A 127 -2.31 6.39 -13.44
C SER A 127 -3.62 6.98 -12.89
N GLU A 128 -4.29 6.24 -12.01
CA GLU A 128 -5.44 6.77 -11.25
C GLU A 128 -5.03 8.00 -10.40
N ILE A 129 -3.77 8.09 -9.97
CA ILE A 129 -3.25 9.28 -9.28
C ILE A 129 -3.32 10.52 -10.17
N MET A 130 -3.07 10.38 -11.49
CA MET A 130 -3.23 11.48 -12.45
C MET A 130 -4.71 11.90 -12.53
N ALA A 131 -5.63 10.95 -12.60
CA ALA A 131 -7.06 11.24 -12.62
C ALA A 131 -7.52 11.95 -11.34
N VAL A 132 -7.04 11.50 -10.17
CA VAL A 132 -7.30 12.17 -8.89
C VAL A 132 -6.73 13.58 -8.88
N LEU A 133 -5.50 13.79 -9.37
CA LEU A 133 -4.89 15.12 -9.44
C LEU A 133 -5.71 16.07 -10.34
N ALA A 134 -6.22 15.58 -11.47
CA ALA A 134 -7.02 16.37 -12.40
C ALA A 134 -8.43 16.70 -11.88
N LEU A 135 -8.98 15.86 -10.98
CA LEU A 135 -10.36 15.99 -10.47
C LEU A 135 -10.44 16.56 -9.05
N ALA A 136 -9.33 16.62 -8.32
CA ALA A 136 -9.31 17.12 -6.96
C ALA A 136 -9.49 18.65 -6.92
N THR A 137 -10.34 19.10 -6.00
CA THR A 137 -10.63 20.53 -5.78
C THR A 137 -9.80 21.15 -4.65
N SER A 138 -9.14 20.32 -3.85
CA SER A 138 -8.27 20.72 -2.74
C SER A 138 -7.35 19.57 -2.32
N LEU A 139 -6.34 19.86 -1.51
CA LEU A 139 -5.50 18.81 -0.89
C LEU A 139 -6.29 17.86 0.01
N SER A 140 -7.36 18.35 0.66
CA SER A 140 -8.21 17.51 1.51
C SER A 140 -9.01 16.51 0.67
N ASP A 141 -9.65 17.00 -0.40
CA ASP A 141 -10.38 16.16 -1.37
C ASP A 141 -9.45 15.12 -2.02
N MET A 142 -8.24 15.55 -2.41
CA MET A 142 -7.21 14.66 -2.96
C MET A 142 -6.85 13.52 -2.00
N ARG A 143 -6.62 13.81 -0.71
CA ARG A 143 -6.33 12.79 0.31
C ARG A 143 -7.48 11.82 0.52
N GLU A 144 -8.73 12.30 0.47
CA GLU A 144 -9.91 11.45 0.58
C GLU A 144 -10.04 10.52 -0.64
N ARG A 145 -9.82 11.03 -1.85
CA ARG A 145 -9.79 10.24 -3.08
C ARG A 145 -8.71 9.16 -3.02
N PHE A 146 -7.49 9.51 -2.61
CA PHE A 146 -6.44 8.52 -2.40
C PHE A 146 -6.83 7.43 -1.39
N GLY A 147 -7.52 7.79 -0.31
CA GLY A 147 -8.00 6.83 0.68
C GLY A 147 -9.12 5.89 0.21
N ARG A 148 -9.75 6.16 -0.95
CA ARG A 148 -10.81 5.35 -1.55
C ARG A 148 -10.32 4.42 -2.66
N MET A 149 -9.08 4.58 -3.11
CA MET A 149 -8.51 3.78 -4.20
C MET A 149 -8.44 2.31 -3.81
N VAL A 150 -8.87 1.45 -4.72
CA VAL A 150 -8.84 -0.01 -4.55
C VAL A 150 -7.63 -0.55 -5.29
N VAL A 151 -6.69 -1.12 -4.56
CA VAL A 151 -5.40 -1.61 -5.10
C VAL A 151 -5.35 -3.12 -5.31
N ALA A 152 -6.19 -3.84 -4.56
CA ALA A 152 -6.40 -5.28 -4.58
C ALA A 152 -7.77 -5.57 -3.96
N ALA A 153 -8.38 -6.70 -4.32
CA ALA A 153 -9.69 -7.16 -3.84
C ALA A 153 -9.58 -8.44 -3.00
#